data_AF-A0A2W2MKD1-F1
#
_entry.id   AF-A0A2W2MKD1-F1
#
_cell.length_a   1.000
_cell.length_b   1.000
_cell.length_c   1.000
_cell.angle_alpha   90.00
_cell.angle_beta   90.00
_cell.angle_gamma   90.00
#
_symmetry.space_group_name_H-M   'P 1'
#
loop_
_entity.id
_entity.type
_entity.pdbx_description
1 polymer ?
#
loop_
_entity_poly.entity_id
_entity_poly.type
_entity_poly.pdbx_seq_one_letter_code
_entity_poly.pdbx_strand_id
1 'polypeptide(L)'
;MLVLTAVLVLGMKLSARVTSVVVAIKVAVVLVVIIAGAFFVKGGNYSPFIPKAEPVTAGGNLKAPLIELMFGWAPSNFGVMGIFTAASVVFFAFIGFDVVATAA
;
A
#
# COMPACT_ATOMS: atom_id res chain seq x y z
N MET A 1 29.31 9.34 -29.74
CA MET A 1 28.26 10.11 -29.03
C MET A 1 26.90 9.99 -29.72
N LEU A 2 26.74 10.39 -30.99
CA LEU A 2 25.46 10.30 -31.70
C LEU A 2 24.81 8.90 -31.72
N VAL A 3 25.59 7.83 -31.89
CA VAL A 3 25.08 6.45 -31.88
C VAL A 3 24.54 6.06 -30.50
N LEU A 4 25.27 6.40 -29.43
CA LEU A 4 24.84 6.13 -28.05
C LEU A 4 23.58 6.92 -27.71
N THR A 5 23.50 8.18 -28.13
CA THR A 5 22.31 9.02 -27.97
C THR A 5 21.09 8.46 -28.71
N ALA A 6 21.26 8.00 -29.95
CA ALA A 6 20.17 7.40 -30.73
C ALA A 6 19.64 6.12 -30.07
N VAL A 7 20.53 5.24 -29.60
CA VAL A 7 20.15 4.01 -28.89
C VAL A 7 19.41 4.32 -27.59
N LEU A 8 19.86 5.33 -26.82
CA LEU A 8 19.18 5.76 -25.60
C LEU A 8 17.77 6.30 -25.88
N VAL A 9 17.60 7.14 -26.91
CA VAL A 9 16.29 7.72 -27.27
C VAL A 9 15.31 6.64 -27.73
N LEU A 10 15.77 5.68 -28.54
CA LEU A 10 14.96 4.52 -28.96
C LEU A 10 14.57 3.64 -27.76
N GLY A 11 15.51 3.38 -26.85
CA GLY A 11 15.28 2.62 -25.62
C GLY A 11 14.26 3.27 -24.69
N MET A 12 14.35 4.59 -24.49
CA MET A 12 13.39 5.36 -23.66
C MET A 12 11.97 5.29 -24.22
N LYS A 13 11.80 5.41 -25.54
CA LYS A 13 10.47 5.40 -26.18
C LYS A 13 9.76 4.05 -26.03
N LEU A 14 10.51 2.95 -26.07
CA LEU A 14 9.97 1.62 -25.83
C LEU A 14 9.68 1.39 -24.33
N SER A 15 10.61 1.79 -23.45
CA SER A 15 10.46 1.69 -21.99
C SER A 15 9.23 2.44 -21.47
N ALA A 16 9.01 3.66 -21.95
CA ALA A 16 7.84 4.47 -21.58
C ALA A 16 6.51 3.78 -21.95
N ARG A 17 6.44 3.12 -23.11
CA ARG A 17 5.23 2.36 -23.52
C ARG A 17 4.97 1.18 -22.61
N VAL A 18 6.00 0.39 -22.29
CA VAL A 18 5.87 -0.75 -21.37
C VAL A 18 5.41 -0.27 -19.98
N THR A 19 6.04 0.77 -19.43
CA THR A 19 5.63 1.35 -18.14
C THR A 19 4.18 1.86 -18.18
N SER A 20 3.77 2.53 -19.27
CA SER A 20 2.39 3.01 -19.41
C SER A 20 1.36 1.87 -19.43
N VAL A 21 1.68 0.75 -20.07
CA VAL A 21 0.81 -0.45 -20.11
C VAL A 21 0.71 -1.06 -18.72
N VAL A 22 1.82 -1.20 -17.99
CA VAL A 22 1.82 -1.70 -16.61
C VAL A 22 0.99 -0.79 -15.69
N VAL A 23 1.09 0.53 -15.88
CA VAL A 23 0.29 1.51 -15.15
C VAL A 23 -1.21 1.38 -15.48
N ALA A 24 -1.56 1.22 -16.76
CA ALA A 24 -2.95 1.03 -17.16
C ALA A 24 -3.56 -0.24 -16.53
N ILE A 25 -2.80 -1.34 -16.51
CA ILE A 25 -3.23 -2.61 -15.90
C ILE A 25 -3.48 -2.43 -14.40
N LYS A 26 -2.54 -1.85 -13.64
CA LYS A 26 -2.74 -1.65 -12.20
C LYS A 26 -3.96 -0.75 -11.91
N VAL A 27 -4.18 0.29 -12.71
CA VAL A 27 -5.33 1.19 -12.54
C VAL A 27 -6.64 0.46 -12.86
N ALA A 28 -6.68 -0.36 -13.91
CA ALA A 28 -7.85 -1.18 -14.23
C ALA A 28 -8.20 -2.13 -13.07
N VAL A 29 -7.22 -2.80 -12.48
CA VAL A 29 -7.43 -3.67 -11.31
C VAL A 29 -8.00 -2.88 -10.13
N VAL A 30 -7.44 -1.69 -9.83
CA VAL A 30 -7.95 -0.82 -8.76
C VAL A 30 -9.41 -0.41 -9.02
N LEU A 31 -9.76 -0.03 -10.26
CA LEU A 31 -11.14 0.33 -10.62
C LEU A 31 -12.12 -0.84 -10.43
N VAL A 32 -11.74 -2.05 -10.85
CA VAL A 32 -12.58 -3.25 -10.66
C VAL A 32 -12.84 -3.50 -9.17
N VAL A 33 -11.80 -3.39 -8.33
CA VAL A 33 -11.94 -3.56 -6.87
C VAL A 33 -12.85 -2.49 -6.26
N ILE A 34 -12.73 -1.23 -6.68
CA ILE A 34 -13.59 -0.14 -6.21
C ILE A 34 -15.05 -0.40 -6.57
N ILE A 35 -15.32 -0.75 -7.84
CA ILE A 35 -16.68 -1.02 -8.32
C ILE A 35 -17.28 -2.21 -7.58
N ALA A 36 -16.55 -3.32 -7.49
CA ALA A 36 -17.02 -4.50 -6.76
C ALA A 36 -17.27 -4.17 -5.29
N GLY A 37 -16.31 -3.52 -4.61
CA GLY A 37 -16.41 -3.15 -3.21
C GLY A 37 -17.59 -2.22 -2.90
N ALA A 38 -17.90 -1.28 -3.79
CA ALA A 38 -19.04 -0.37 -3.63
C ALA A 38 -20.39 -1.10 -3.50
N PHE A 39 -20.58 -2.23 -4.20
CA PHE A 39 -21.80 -3.04 -4.08
C PHE A 39 -21.88 -3.83 -2.75
N PHE A 40 -20.78 -4.00 -2.04
CA PHE A 40 -20.73 -4.70 -0.74
C PHE A 40 -20.85 -3.75 0.47
N VAL A 41 -20.98 -2.44 0.25
CA VAL A 41 -21.11 -1.46 1.33
C VAL A 41 -22.47 -1.58 2.01
N LYS A 42 -22.49 -1.99 3.28
CA LYS A 42 -23.70 -2.04 4.13
C LYS A 42 -23.64 -0.95 5.20
N GLY A 43 -24.59 -0.03 5.17
CA GLY A 43 -24.73 1.08 6.14
C GLY A 43 -24.75 0.66 7.61
N GLY A 44 -25.24 -0.56 7.90
CA GLY A 44 -25.26 -1.12 9.26
C GLY A 44 -23.89 -1.48 9.82
N ASN A 45 -22.86 -1.69 8.99
CA ASN A 45 -21.52 -2.05 9.44
C ASN A 45 -20.70 -0.85 9.94
N TYR A 46 -21.20 0.38 9.78
CA TYR A 46 -20.51 1.60 10.19
C TYR A 46 -20.68 1.93 11.68
N SER A 47 -21.49 1.16 12.41
CA SER A 47 -21.74 1.39 13.84
C SER A 47 -21.38 0.14 14.66
N PRO A 48 -20.40 0.21 15.58
CA PRO A 48 -19.50 1.33 15.86
C PRO A 48 -18.37 1.46 14.82
N PHE A 49 -18.08 2.68 14.35
CA PHE A 49 -17.04 2.94 13.34
C PHE A 49 -15.63 2.53 13.79
N ILE A 50 -15.39 2.60 15.11
CA ILE A 50 -14.15 2.15 15.73
C ILE A 50 -14.50 0.89 16.55
N PRO A 51 -14.11 -0.31 16.08
CA PRO A 51 -14.22 -1.52 16.88
C PRO A 51 -13.39 -1.38 18.16
N LYS A 52 -13.84 -2.02 19.24
CA LYS A 52 -13.10 -2.04 20.50
C LYS A 52 -11.70 -2.62 20.27
N ALA A 53 -10.69 -2.07 20.93
CA ALA A 53 -9.33 -2.58 20.84
C ALA A 53 -9.29 -4.00 21.40
N GLU A 54 -8.97 -4.97 20.55
CA GLU A 54 -8.76 -6.35 20.97
C GLU A 54 -7.25 -6.59 21.14
N PRO A 55 -6.80 -7.11 22.30
CA PRO A 55 -5.42 -7.48 22.47
C PRO A 55 -5.10 -8.61 21.49
N VAL A 56 -4.08 -8.40 20.65
CA VAL A 56 -3.54 -9.50 19.84
C VAL A 56 -2.96 -10.51 20.82
N THR A 57 -3.46 -11.75 20.77
CA THR A 57 -2.85 -12.84 21.52
C THR A 57 -1.41 -12.95 21.05
N ALA A 58 -0.49 -12.67 21.97
CA ALA A 58 0.93 -12.71 21.71
C ALA A 58 1.34 -14.14 21.35
N GLY A 59 1.29 -14.46 20.07
CA GLY A 59 1.82 -15.71 19.57
C GLY A 59 3.32 -15.51 19.47
N GLY A 60 4.08 -16.03 20.43
CA GLY A 60 5.55 -16.01 20.47
C GLY A 60 6.22 -16.77 19.32
N ASN A 61 5.80 -16.50 18.09
CA ASN A 61 6.19 -17.11 16.84
C ASN A 61 7.02 -16.09 16.03
N LEU A 62 7.81 -16.57 15.07
CA LEU A 62 8.57 -15.73 14.11
C LEU A 62 7.70 -14.78 13.25
N LYS A 63 6.37 -14.88 13.35
CA LYS A 63 5.41 -13.99 12.66
C LYS A 63 4.92 -12.83 13.52
N ALA A 64 5.33 -12.76 14.78
CA ALA A 64 5.03 -11.61 15.62
C ALA A 64 5.79 -10.37 15.12
N PRO A 65 5.20 -9.17 15.20
CA PRO A 65 5.89 -7.94 14.85
C PRO A 65 7.12 -7.76 15.75
N LEU A 66 8.23 -7.26 15.18
CA LEU A 66 9.51 -7.10 15.88
C LEU A 66 9.38 -6.31 17.21
N ILE A 67 8.44 -5.37 17.27
CA ILE A 67 8.15 -4.62 18.50
C ILE A 67 7.64 -5.51 19.64
N GLU A 68 6.90 -6.56 19.32
CA GLU A 68 6.37 -7.53 20.28
C GLU A 68 7.47 -8.46 20.80
N LEU A 69 8.33 -8.94 19.89
CA LEU A 69 9.51 -9.75 20.22
C LEU A 69 10.56 -8.99 21.05
N MET A 70 10.72 -7.68 20.82
CA MET A 70 11.72 -6.86 21.51
C MET A 70 11.23 -6.21 22.80
N PHE A 71 9.97 -5.77 22.85
CA PHE A 71 9.44 -4.99 23.97
C PHE A 71 8.39 -5.74 24.79
N GLY A 72 7.84 -6.87 24.30
CA GLY A 72 6.86 -7.68 25.04
C GLY A 72 5.44 -7.08 25.08
N TRP A 73 5.18 -6.00 24.32
CA TRP A 73 3.86 -5.41 24.17
C TRP A 73 3.24 -5.84 22.85
N ALA A 74 2.09 -6.51 22.93
CA ALA A 74 1.32 -6.89 21.74
C ALA A 74 0.61 -5.67 21.16
N PRO A 75 0.71 -5.40 19.85
CA PRO A 75 -0.09 -4.37 19.21
C PRO A 75 -1.58 -4.74 19.31
N SER A 76 -2.47 -3.74 19.43
CA SER A 76 -3.91 -4.00 19.46
C SER A 76 -4.45 -4.16 18.03
N ASN A 77 -5.32 -5.15 17.82
CA ASN A 77 -6.18 -5.18 16.66
C ASN A 77 -7.32 -4.18 16.91
N PHE A 78 -7.52 -3.25 15.98
CA PHE A 78 -8.55 -2.20 16.06
C PHE A 78 -8.32 -1.19 17.21
N GLY A 79 -9.27 -0.25 17.40
CA GLY A 79 -9.12 0.88 18.32
C GLY A 79 -8.13 1.95 17.85
N VAL A 80 -7.92 2.97 18.68
CA VAL A 80 -7.05 4.12 18.36
C VAL A 80 -5.60 3.67 18.10
N MET A 81 -5.07 2.77 18.93
CA MET A 81 -3.73 2.22 18.75
C MET A 81 -3.61 1.39 17.46
N GLY A 82 -4.65 0.63 17.09
CA GLY A 82 -4.70 -0.08 15.81
C GLY A 82 -4.75 0.85 14.59
N ILE A 83 -5.37 2.02 14.71
CA ILE A 83 -5.36 3.05 13.65
C ILE A 83 -3.93 3.59 13.45
N PHE A 84 -3.21 3.90 14.54
CA PHE A 84 -1.82 4.40 14.44
C PHE A 84 -0.85 3.37 13.85
N THR A 85 -0.99 2.10 14.22
CA THR A 85 -0.16 1.03 13.62
C THR A 85 -0.47 0.85 12.14
N ALA A 86 -1.75 0.84 11.74
CA ALA A 86 -2.15 0.74 10.34
C ALA A 86 -1.71 1.97 9.52
N ALA A 87 -1.87 3.19 10.05
CA ALA A 87 -1.45 4.43 9.40
C ALA A 87 0.06 4.43 9.11
N SER A 88 0.87 3.91 10.04
CA SER A 88 2.32 3.78 9.86
C SER A 88 2.67 2.83 8.71
N VAL A 89 1.94 1.73 8.55
CA VAL A 89 2.12 0.79 7.42
C VAL A 89 1.75 1.44 6.08
N VAL A 90 0.63 2.16 6.04
CA VAL A 90 0.17 2.84 4.81
C VAL A 90 1.13 3.95 4.38
N PHE A 91 1.83 4.61 5.30
CA PHE A 91 2.82 5.63 4.96
C PHE A 91 3.93 5.08 4.04
N PHE A 92 4.33 3.81 4.21
CA PHE A 92 5.30 3.17 3.32
C PHE A 92 4.79 3.01 1.88
N ALA A 93 3.47 3.00 1.65
CA ALA A 93 2.90 2.96 0.29
C ALA A 93 3.14 4.25 -0.51
N PHE A 94 3.52 5.35 0.16
CA PHE A 94 3.91 6.61 -0.49
C PHE A 94 5.41 6.68 -0.86
N ILE A 95 6.19 5.66 -0.54
CA ILE A 95 7.59 5.59 -0.97
C ILE A 95 7.65 5.51 -2.50
N GLY A 96 8.41 6.42 -3.11
CA GLY A 96 8.56 6.53 -4.55
C GLY A 96 7.72 7.63 -5.20
N PHE A 97 6.92 8.38 -4.43
CA PHE A 97 6.28 9.60 -4.94
C PHE A 97 7.30 10.64 -5.45
N ASP A 98 8.47 10.71 -4.81
CA ASP A 98 9.59 11.58 -5.19
C ASP A 98 10.09 11.34 -6.65
N VAL A 99 9.99 10.10 -7.13
CA VAL A 99 10.35 9.73 -8.52
C VAL A 99 9.36 10.34 -9.53
N VAL A 100 8.09 10.48 -9.15
CA VAL A 100 7.07 11.13 -10.00
C VAL A 100 7.25 12.65 -10.00
N ALA A 101 7.63 13.23 -8.86
CA ALA A 101 7.86 14.67 -8.74
C ALA A 101 9.12 15.14 -9.48
N THR A 102 10.15 14.29 -9.55
CA THR A 102 11.43 14.63 -10.21
C THR A 102 11.45 14.32 -11.72
N ALA A 103 10.55 13.44 -12.19
CA ALA A 103 10.46 13.07 -13.60
C ALA A 103 9.57 13.99 -14.46
N ALA A 104 8.95 15.01 -13.86
CA ALA A 104 8.10 16.00 -14.50
C ALA A 104 8.89 17.21 -15.03
#